data_AF-A0A527ZPA2-F1
#
_entry.id   AF-A0A527ZPA2-F1
#
_cell.length_a   1.000
_cell.length_b   1.000
_cell.length_c   1.000
_cell.angle_alpha   90.00
_cell.angle_beta   90.00
_cell.angle_gamma   90.00
#
_symmetry.space_group_name_H-M   'P 1'
#
loop_
_entity.id
_entity.type
_entity.pdbx_description
1 polymer ?
#
loop_
_entity_poly.entity_id
_entity_poly.type
_entity_poly.pdbx_seq_one_letter_code
_entity_poly.pdbx_strand_id
1 'polypeptide(L)'
;MLYFVLKYLHVIGASVLLGTGAGIAFFMLLAHRTGNAATIAAVARIVVVADFLFTATAVVAQPITGVALAWQAGYPLSEGWIVLSIALYIVTGAFWLPVVWMQME
;
A
#
# COMPACT_ATOMS: atom_id res chain seq x y z
N MET A 1 17.29 -14.18 -14.43
CA MET A 1 17.22 -14.20 -12.95
C MET A 1 16.63 -12.91 -12.39
N LEU A 2 17.12 -11.73 -12.79
CA LEU A 2 16.61 -10.44 -12.33
C LEU A 2 15.08 -10.27 -12.49
N TYR A 3 14.52 -10.65 -13.65
CA TYR A 3 13.07 -10.63 -13.89
C TYR A 3 12.27 -11.35 -12.78
N PHE A 4 12.70 -12.56 -12.38
CA PHE A 4 12.00 -13.32 -11.35
C PHE A 4 12.10 -12.65 -9.98
N VAL A 5 13.28 -12.13 -9.63
CA VAL A 5 13.47 -11.38 -8.37
C VAL A 5 12.54 -10.16 -8.33
N LEU A 6 12.51 -9.36 -9.40
CA LEU A 6 11.61 -8.21 -9.50
C LEU A 6 10.14 -8.63 -9.39
N LYS A 7 9.76 -9.74 -10.03
CA LYS A 7 8.39 -10.27 -10.00
C LYS A 7 8.00 -10.68 -8.58
N TYR A 8 8.89 -11.37 -7.86
CA TYR A 8 8.65 -11.73 -6.46
C TYR A 8 8.52 -10.49 -5.57
N LEU A 9 9.44 -9.52 -5.69
CA LEU A 9 9.37 -8.28 -4.92
C LEU A 9 8.07 -7.51 -5.20
N HIS A 10 7.66 -7.43 -6.46
CA HIS A 10 6.43 -6.74 -6.86
C HIS A 10 5.19 -7.43 -6.26
N VAL A 11 5.08 -8.76 -6.37
CA VAL A 11 3.95 -9.53 -5.83
C VAL A 11 3.90 -9.48 -4.30
N ILE A 12 5.06 -9.57 -3.63
CA ILE A 12 5.14 -9.43 -2.17
C ILE A 12 4.71 -8.02 -1.77
N GLY A 13 5.23 -6.98 -2.41
CA GLY A 13 4.85 -5.60 -2.11
C GLY A 13 3.35 -5.34 -2.33
N ALA A 14 2.75 -5.91 -3.39
CA ALA A 14 1.31 -5.79 -3.64
C ALA A 14 0.50 -6.51 -2.55
N SER A 15 0.97 -7.69 -2.11
CA SER A 15 0.34 -8.46 -1.03
C SER A 15 0.45 -7.73 0.32
N VAL A 16 1.58 -7.07 0.60
CA VAL A 16 1.76 -6.23 1.78
C VAL A 16 0.84 -5.02 1.73
N LEU A 17 0.75 -4.33 0.60
CA LEU A 17 -0.09 -3.13 0.45
C LEU A 17 -1.57 -3.45 0.66
N LEU A 18 -2.08 -4.48 -0.03
CA LEU A 18 -3.48 -4.90 0.11
C LEU A 18 -3.77 -5.54 1.48
N GLY A 19 -2.88 -6.40 1.95
CA GLY A 19 -3.04 -7.11 3.22
C GLY A 19 -3.00 -6.18 4.42
N THR A 20 -2.06 -5.24 4.47
CA THR A 20 -1.97 -4.25 5.54
C THR A 20 -3.19 -3.32 5.51
N GLY A 21 -3.58 -2.81 4.34
CA GLY A 21 -4.75 -1.94 4.22
C GLY A 21 -6.04 -2.62 4.74
N ALA A 22 -6.27 -3.87 4.35
CA ALA A 22 -7.40 -4.65 4.85
C ALA A 22 -7.31 -4.92 6.36
N GLY A 23 -6.14 -5.28 6.86
CA GLY A 23 -5.89 -5.53 8.29
C GLY A 23 -6.14 -4.30 9.15
N ILE A 24 -5.60 -3.14 8.75
CA ILE A 24 -5.80 -1.86 9.45
C ILE A 24 -7.30 -1.52 9.51
N ALA A 25 -8.00 -1.59 8.38
CA ALA A 25 -9.43 -1.31 8.33
C ALA A 25 -10.23 -2.24 9.26
N PHE A 26 -9.89 -3.54 9.27
CA PHE A 26 -10.51 -4.53 10.14
C PHE A 26 -10.29 -4.21 11.63
N PHE A 27 -9.04 -4.00 12.06
CA PHE A 27 -8.74 -3.71 13.46
C PHE A 27 -9.35 -2.38 13.93
N MET A 28 -9.31 -1.35 13.10
CA MET A 28 -9.95 -0.07 13.41
C MET A 28 -11.46 -0.20 13.52
N LEU A 29 -12.11 -0.96 12.64
CA LEU A 29 -13.55 -1.22 12.71
C LEU A 29 -13.92 -1.96 14.01
N LEU A 30 -13.16 -3.00 14.38
CA LEU A 30 -13.41 -3.73 15.63
C LEU A 30 -13.18 -2.84 16.86
N ALA A 31 -12.14 -2.01 16.86
CA ALA A 31 -11.89 -1.06 17.93
C ALA A 31 -13.04 -0.05 18.07
N HIS A 32 -13.52 0.52 16.96
CA HIS A 32 -14.64 1.46 16.96
C HIS A 32 -15.94 0.82 17.49
N ARG A 33 -16.18 -0.45 17.16
CA ARG A 33 -17.36 -1.18 17.67
C ARG A 33 -17.39 -1.34 19.19
N THR A 34 -16.26 -1.18 19.87
CA THR A 34 -16.22 -1.22 21.35
C THR A 34 -16.86 0.02 21.98
N GLY A 35 -16.98 1.14 21.25
CA GLY A 35 -17.42 2.43 21.79
C GLY A 35 -16.49 3.04 22.84
N ASN A 36 -15.34 2.41 23.12
CA ASN A 36 -14.39 2.84 24.14
C ASN A 36 -13.23 3.62 23.52
N ALA A 37 -13.15 4.91 23.82
CA ALA A 37 -12.11 5.81 23.30
C ALA A 37 -10.68 5.35 23.64
N ALA A 38 -10.45 4.76 24.82
CA ALA A 38 -9.12 4.29 25.21
C ALA A 38 -8.67 3.10 24.34
N THR A 39 -9.58 2.17 24.03
CA THR A 39 -9.31 1.04 23.13
C THR A 39 -9.05 1.52 21.71
N ILE A 40 -9.88 2.44 21.21
CA ILE A 40 -9.72 3.01 19.87
C ILE A 40 -8.36 3.69 19.74
N ALA A 41 -7.97 4.52 20.71
CA ALA A 41 -6.68 5.21 20.69
C ALA A 41 -5.49 4.23 20.77
N ALA A 42 -5.60 3.17 21.57
CA ALA A 42 -4.54 2.16 21.68
C ALA A 42 -4.34 1.39 20.37
N VAL A 43 -5.43 0.95 19.73
CA VAL A 43 -5.37 0.28 18.43
C VAL A 43 -4.88 1.23 17.34
N ALA A 44 -5.39 2.47 17.32
CA ALA A 44 -4.98 3.51 16.39
C ALA A 44 -3.45 3.68 16.37
N ARG A 45 -2.82 3.84 17.54
CA ARG A 45 -1.34 3.97 17.63
C ARG A 45 -0.59 2.81 16.99
N ILE A 46 -1.08 1.57 17.16
CA ILE A 46 -0.43 0.39 16.59
C ILE A 46 -0.61 0.37 15.06
N VAL A 47 -1.83 0.64 14.57
CA VAL A 47 -2.09 0.60 13.12
C VAL A 47 -1.39 1.73 12.38
N VAL A 48 -1.17 2.90 13.00
CA VAL A 48 -0.36 3.98 12.39
C VAL A 48 1.08 3.53 12.16
N VAL A 49 1.69 2.85 13.15
CA VAL A 49 3.03 2.28 12.99
C VAL A 49 3.05 1.23 11.87
N ALA A 50 2.03 0.37 11.82
CA ALA A 50 1.90 -0.63 10.76
C ALA A 50 1.73 0.01 9.37
N ASP A 51 0.91 1.06 9.25
CA ASP A 51 0.69 1.77 7.99
C ASP A 51 1.96 2.43 7.49
N PHE A 52 2.67 3.14 8.36
CA PHE A 52 3.94 3.79 8.02
C PHE A 52 5.01 2.78 7.62
N LEU A 53 5.14 1.67 8.36
CA LEU A 53 6.18 0.68 8.08
C LEU A 53 5.87 -0.15 6.83
N PHE A 54 4.64 -0.61 6.65
CA PHE A 54 4.29 -1.59 5.61
C PHE A 54 3.64 -0.94 4.39
N THR A 55 2.66 -0.05 4.58
CA THR A 55 1.98 0.61 3.45
C THR A 55 2.93 1.58 2.77
N ALA A 56 3.61 2.47 3.50
CA ALA A 56 4.50 3.46 2.88
C ALA A 56 5.67 2.81 2.14
N THR A 57 6.28 1.76 2.71
CA THR A 57 7.37 1.03 2.04
C THR A 57 6.88 0.33 0.78
N ALA A 58 5.71 -0.32 0.82
CA ALA A 58 5.11 -0.92 -0.36
C ALA A 58 4.73 0.14 -1.40
N VAL A 59 4.24 1.31 -0.97
CA VAL A 59 3.86 2.43 -1.85
C VAL A 59 5.08 2.97 -2.63
N VAL A 60 6.27 2.92 -2.05
CA VAL A 60 7.51 3.29 -2.76
C VAL A 60 8.00 2.13 -3.64
N ALA A 61 7.97 0.90 -3.12
CA ALA A 61 8.51 -0.27 -3.83
C ALA A 61 7.70 -0.66 -5.08
N GLN A 62 6.37 -0.49 -5.06
CA GLN A 62 5.49 -0.89 -6.16
C GLN A 62 5.80 -0.20 -7.50
N PRO A 63 5.90 1.14 -7.61
CA PRO A 63 6.21 1.78 -8.88
C PRO A 63 7.63 1.44 -9.36
N ILE A 64 8.61 1.35 -8.44
CA ILE A 64 9.99 1.01 -8.79
C ILE A 64 10.06 -0.41 -9.39
N THR A 65 9.48 -1.39 -8.71
CA THR A 65 9.48 -2.78 -9.16
C THR A 65 8.60 -3.00 -10.40
N GLY A 66 7.47 -2.30 -10.50
CA GLY A 66 6.54 -2.40 -11.64
C GLY A 66 7.14 -1.82 -12.93
N VAL A 67 7.77 -0.64 -12.87
CA VAL A 67 8.45 -0.05 -14.03
C VAL A 67 9.65 -0.89 -14.46
N ALA A 68 10.45 -1.36 -13.50
CA ALA A 68 11.57 -2.25 -13.79
C ALA A 68 11.11 -3.58 -14.43
N LEU A 69 9.98 -4.13 -14.01
CA LEU A 69 9.37 -5.31 -14.63
C LEU A 69 8.90 -5.06 -16.05
N ALA A 70 8.20 -3.95 -16.30
CA ALA A 70 7.74 -3.60 -17.64
C ALA A 70 8.92 -3.46 -18.62
N TRP A 71 9.97 -2.76 -18.21
CA TRP A 71 11.20 -2.64 -19.00
C TRP A 71 11.86 -4.00 -19.23
N GLN A 72 12.05 -4.80 -18.18
CA GLN A 72 12.71 -6.10 -18.30
C GLN A 72 11.92 -7.11 -19.16
N ALA A 73 10.59 -6.98 -19.21
CA ALA A 73 9.71 -7.78 -20.05
C ALA A 73 9.53 -7.22 -21.48
N GLY A 74 10.02 -6.01 -21.76
CA GLY A 74 9.90 -5.35 -23.06
C GLY A 74 8.53 -4.74 -23.33
N TYR A 75 7.70 -4.52 -22.30
CA TYR A 75 6.42 -3.85 -22.45
C TYR A 75 6.58 -2.32 -22.46
N PRO A 76 5.98 -1.60 -23.41
CA PRO A 76 5.93 -0.15 -23.34
C PRO A 76 5.00 0.29 -22.20
N LEU A 77 5.38 1.29 -21.41
CA LEU A 77 4.55 1.80 -20.31
C LEU A 77 3.22 2.41 -20.79
N SER A 78 3.10 2.70 -22.09
CA SER A 78 1.88 3.15 -22.75
C SER A 78 0.88 2.03 -23.07
N GLU A 79 1.21 0.76 -22.78
CA GLU A 79 0.23 -0.33 -22.82
C GLU A 79 -0.99 0.03 -21.97
N GLY A 80 -2.19 -0.11 -22.54
CA GLY A 80 -3.41 0.40 -21.90
C GLY A 80 -3.65 -0.15 -20.49
N TRP A 81 -3.30 -1.41 -20.24
CA TRP A 81 -3.42 -2.03 -18.91
C TRP A 81 -2.38 -1.52 -17.91
N ILE A 82 -1.17 -1.15 -18.37
CA ILE A 82 -0.14 -0.52 -17.53
C ILE A 82 -0.55 0.89 -17.17
N VAL A 83 -1.02 1.67 -18.15
CA VAL A 83 -1.53 3.03 -17.92
C VAL A 83 -2.70 3.00 -16.94
N LEU A 84 -3.65 2.09 -17.12
CA LEU A 84 -4.77 1.93 -16.19
C LEU A 84 -4.29 1.54 -14.78
N SER A 85 -3.32 0.62 -14.66
CA SER A 85 -2.74 0.24 -13.39
C SER A 85 -2.07 1.43 -12.68
N ILE A 86 -1.27 2.23 -13.39
CA ILE A 86 -0.63 3.43 -12.86
C ILE A 86 -1.68 4.47 -12.44
N ALA A 87 -2.71 4.69 -13.25
CA ALA A 87 -3.78 5.63 -12.94
C ALA A 87 -4.52 5.23 -11.65
N LEU A 88 -4.93 3.95 -11.54
CA LEU A 88 -5.56 3.42 -10.33
C LEU A 88 -4.63 3.53 -9.12
N TYR A 89 -3.34 3.26 -9.31
CA TYR A 89 -2.33 3.40 -8.27
C TYR A 89 -2.24 4.84 -7.73
N ILE A 90 -2.18 5.83 -8.62
CA ILE A 90 -2.17 7.25 -8.25
C ILE A 90 -3.45 7.63 -7.50
N VAL A 91 -4.62 7.16 -7.97
CA VAL A 91 -5.91 7.40 -7.29
C VAL A 91 -5.87 6.84 -5.87
N THR A 92 -5.40 5.60 -5.68
CA THR A 92 -5.29 5.02 -4.33
C THR A 92 -4.30 5.78 -3.46
N GLY A 93 -3.16 6.22 -4.00
CA GLY A 93 -2.19 7.03 -3.28
C GLY A 93 -2.75 8.39 -2.87
N ALA A 94 -3.54 9.03 -3.73
CA ALA A 94 -4.20 10.30 -3.41
C ALA A 94 -5.18 10.19 -2.25
N PHE A 95 -5.90 9.07 -2.11
CA PHE A 95 -6.76 8.82 -0.96
C PHE A 95 -5.99 8.45 0.31
N TRP A 96 -4.79 7.89 0.18
CA TRP A 96 -3.95 7.53 1.32
C TRP A 96 -3.17 8.72 1.89
N LEU A 97 -2.68 9.65 1.07
CA LEU A 97 -1.87 10.80 1.53
C LEU A 97 -2.52 11.64 2.65
N PRO A 98 -3.83 11.98 2.62
CA PRO A 98 -4.49 12.68 3.73
C PRO A 98 -4.47 11.88 5.03
N VAL A 99 -4.55 10.55 4.94
CA VAL A 99 -4.47 9.67 6.12
C VAL A 99 -3.10 9.81 6.78
N VAL A 100 -2.02 9.74 5.99
CA VAL A 100 -0.65 9.92 6.50
C VAL A 100 -0.47 11.28 7.17
N TRP A 101 -1.01 12.34 6.58
CA TRP A 101 -0.97 13.67 7.20
C TRP A 101 -1.60 13.65 8.59
N MET A 102 -2.84 13.15 8.70
CA MET A 102 -3.54 13.07 9.99
C MET A 102 -2.84 12.16 11.01
N GLN A 103 -2.02 11.21 10.56
CA GLN A 103 -1.25 10.33 11.43
C GLN A 103 0.05 10.96 11.95
N MET A 104 0.56 11.98 11.27
CA MET A 104 1.79 12.70 11.64
C MET A 104 1.55 13.89 12.56
N GLU A 105 0.29 14.33 12.69
CA GLU A 105 -0.17 15.37 13.62
C GLU A 105 -0.36 14.80 15.03
#